data_AF-A0A352FK78-F1
#
_entry.id   AF-A0A352FK78-F1
#
_cell.length_a   1.000
_cell.length_b   1.000
_cell.length_c   1.000
_cell.angle_alpha   90.00
_cell.angle_beta   90.00
_cell.angle_gamma   90.00
#
_symmetry.space_group_name_H-M   'P 1'
#
loop_
_entity.id
_entity.type
_entity.pdbx_description
1 polymer ?
#
loop_
_entity_poly.entity_id
_entity_poly.type
_entity_poly.pdbx_seq_one_letter_code
_entity_poly.pdbx_strand_id
1 'polypeptide(L)'
;MSKRNLLITSLIILVVMCGIVITTTRAAGDLTPREARRLIARLAGIQLPSDAVRVKEVSAMGNSATVVAQVETAFRFDKGGDGKWRVAEIRTGDRRWEDVDTLVKALNAEKSARARAELESIATALESFRRERGSYPESKSEAALIDNLNPHYLARAIRVDPWHQPYEYEGTSASYVLRSAGPDEKANTADDLIISH
;
A
#
# COMPACT_ATOMS: atom_id res chain seq x y z
N MET A 1 -74.05 43.29 3.11
CA MET A 1 -72.74 43.96 2.94
C MET A 1 -71.64 42.98 3.30
N SER A 2 -70.80 42.71 2.30
CA SER A 2 -69.50 42.01 2.21
C SER A 2 -69.14 40.84 3.15
N LYS A 3 -69.01 39.65 2.53
CA LYS A 3 -68.42 38.42 3.07
C LYS A 3 -66.89 38.50 3.02
N ARG A 4 -66.27 38.20 4.16
CA ARG A 4 -64.82 38.03 4.36
C ARG A 4 -64.33 36.71 3.74
N ASN A 5 -63.26 36.81 2.96
CA ASN A 5 -62.09 35.92 2.86
C ASN A 5 -62.31 34.40 3.00
N LEU A 6 -62.23 33.66 1.89
CA LEU A 6 -61.42 32.43 1.76
C LEU A 6 -61.46 31.94 0.29
N LEU A 7 -60.44 32.26 -0.50
CA LEU A 7 -60.21 31.65 -1.82
C LEU A 7 -58.70 31.43 -2.00
N ILE A 8 -58.18 30.34 -1.42
CA ILE A 8 -56.92 29.72 -1.88
C ILE A 8 -57.07 28.21 -1.71
N THR A 9 -57.73 27.55 -2.66
CA THR A 9 -57.61 26.09 -2.88
C THR A 9 -58.02 25.76 -4.32
N SER A 10 -57.06 25.70 -5.24
CA SER A 10 -56.98 24.68 -6.30
C SER A 10 -55.88 25.06 -7.29
N LEU A 11 -54.72 24.44 -7.16
CA LEU A 11 -53.77 24.33 -8.27
C LEU A 11 -53.40 22.86 -8.39
N ILE A 12 -54.02 22.21 -9.38
CA ILE A 12 -53.72 20.84 -9.80
C ILE A 12 -52.32 20.88 -10.44
N ILE A 13 -51.32 20.38 -9.72
CA ILE A 13 -50.00 20.07 -10.27
C ILE A 13 -49.97 18.56 -10.50
N LEU A 14 -50.27 18.15 -11.73
CA LEU A 14 -50.01 16.80 -12.22
C LEU A 14 -48.60 16.76 -12.80
N VAL A 15 -47.58 16.67 -11.93
CA VAL A 15 -46.22 16.29 -12.36
C VAL A 15 -46.14 14.77 -12.29
N VAL A 16 -46.20 14.15 -13.45
CA VAL A 16 -45.90 12.73 -13.66
C VAL A 16 -44.43 12.50 -13.30
N MET A 17 -44.17 12.13 -12.05
CA MET A 17 -42.91 11.55 -11.60
C MET A 17 -42.83 10.14 -12.18
N CYS A 18 -42.43 10.04 -13.44
CA CYS A 18 -41.97 8.81 -14.05
C CYS A 18 -40.61 8.49 -13.41
N GLY A 19 -40.64 7.74 -12.30
CA GLY A 19 -39.45 7.23 -11.65
C GLY A 19 -38.74 6.26 -12.58
N ILE A 20 -37.78 6.77 -13.35
CA ILE A 20 -36.83 5.93 -14.09
C ILE A 20 -35.96 5.27 -13.02
N VAL A 21 -36.36 4.06 -12.60
CA VAL A 21 -35.46 3.16 -11.88
C VAL A 21 -34.45 2.69 -12.91
N ILE A 22 -33.30 3.37 -12.97
CA ILE A 22 -32.14 2.90 -13.73
C ILE A 22 -31.65 1.64 -13.04
N THR A 23 -32.19 0.49 -13.41
CA THR A 23 -31.57 -0.80 -13.08
C THR A 23 -30.31 -0.89 -13.92
N THR A 24 -29.17 -0.53 -13.33
CA THR A 24 -27.86 -0.84 -13.93
C THR A 24 -27.79 -2.34 -14.12
N THR A 25 -27.94 -2.79 -15.37
CA THR A 25 -27.64 -4.16 -15.77
C THR A 25 -26.16 -4.39 -15.50
N ARG A 26 -25.83 -5.01 -14.36
CA ARG A 26 -24.46 -5.40 -14.05
C ARG A 26 -24.01 -6.46 -15.05
N ALA A 27 -22.88 -6.24 -15.68
CA ALA A 27 -22.36 -7.18 -16.67
C ALA A 27 -21.95 -8.49 -15.95
N ALA A 28 -22.12 -9.62 -16.62
CA ALA A 28 -21.62 -10.90 -16.12
C ALA A 28 -20.08 -10.83 -16.05
N GLY A 29 -19.53 -10.73 -14.84
CA GLY A 29 -18.10 -10.58 -14.58
C GLY A 29 -17.73 -9.45 -13.62
N ASP A 30 -18.67 -8.55 -13.29
CA ASP A 30 -18.41 -7.46 -12.35
C ASP A 30 -18.21 -7.99 -10.92
N LEU A 31 -17.20 -7.46 -10.21
CA LEU A 31 -16.95 -7.78 -8.81
C LEU A 31 -18.20 -7.51 -7.96
N THR A 32 -18.80 -8.56 -7.42
CA THR A 32 -20.01 -8.41 -6.61
C THR A 32 -19.67 -8.03 -5.17
N PRO A 33 -20.53 -7.30 -4.43
CA PRO A 33 -20.30 -7.03 -3.02
C PRO A 33 -20.12 -8.29 -2.17
N ARG A 34 -20.83 -9.38 -2.52
CA ARG A 34 -20.70 -10.68 -1.84
C ARG A 34 -19.32 -11.29 -2.06
N GLU A 35 -18.81 -11.21 -3.28
CA GLU A 35 -17.48 -11.70 -3.63
C GLU A 35 -16.38 -10.85 -2.99
N ALA A 36 -16.47 -9.52 -3.10
CA ALA A 36 -15.56 -8.60 -2.44
C ALA A 36 -15.48 -8.86 -0.93
N ARG A 37 -16.64 -9.02 -0.27
CA ARG A 37 -16.73 -9.38 1.14
C ARG A 37 -16.00 -10.69 1.48
N ARG A 38 -16.17 -11.71 0.64
CA ARG A 38 -15.53 -13.02 0.82
C ARG A 38 -14.02 -12.93 0.67
N LEU A 39 -13.54 -12.19 -0.33
CA LEU A 39 -12.11 -11.98 -0.59
C LEU A 39 -11.45 -11.20 0.56
N ILE A 40 -12.08 -10.12 1.02
CA ILE A 40 -11.59 -9.32 2.16
C ILE A 40 -11.53 -10.16 3.45
N ALA A 41 -12.59 -10.93 3.74
CA ALA A 41 -12.64 -11.78 4.94
C ALA A 41 -11.56 -12.88 4.97
N ARG A 42 -10.90 -13.14 3.83
CA ARG A 42 -9.87 -14.17 3.65
C ARG A 42 -8.49 -13.63 3.31
N LEU A 43 -8.31 -12.30 3.36
CA LEU A 43 -7.10 -11.63 2.92
C LEU A 43 -5.88 -12.07 3.74
N ALA A 44 -4.76 -12.35 3.07
CA ALA A 44 -3.47 -12.64 3.71
C ALA A 44 -3.52 -13.73 4.81
N GLY A 45 -4.37 -14.75 4.62
CA GLY A 45 -4.51 -15.86 5.57
C GLY A 45 -5.40 -15.56 6.79
N ILE A 46 -5.89 -14.34 6.92
CA ILE A 46 -6.94 -13.95 7.88
C ILE A 46 -8.23 -14.69 7.53
N GLN A 47 -9.03 -15.09 8.50
CA GLN A 47 -10.30 -15.81 8.36
C GLN A 47 -11.38 -15.16 9.22
N LEU A 48 -11.78 -13.94 8.85
CA LEU A 48 -12.87 -13.24 9.53
C LEU A 48 -14.22 -13.89 9.20
N PRO A 49 -15.17 -13.89 10.15
CA PRO A 49 -16.53 -14.29 9.84
C PRO A 49 -17.14 -13.28 8.87
N SER A 50 -17.97 -13.75 7.91
CA SER A 50 -18.35 -12.92 6.76
C SER A 50 -19.26 -11.72 7.11
N ASP A 51 -19.89 -11.75 8.28
CA ASP A 51 -20.69 -10.67 8.86
C ASP A 51 -19.81 -9.56 9.48
N ALA A 52 -18.57 -9.86 9.84
CA ALA A 52 -17.58 -8.86 10.27
C ALA A 52 -17.15 -7.92 9.15
N VAL A 53 -17.42 -8.25 7.88
CA VAL A 53 -17.08 -7.41 6.73
C VAL A 53 -18.36 -6.88 6.07
N ARG A 54 -18.54 -5.56 6.11
CA ARG A 54 -19.66 -4.86 5.47
C ARG A 54 -19.15 -4.03 4.31
N VAL A 55 -19.41 -4.48 3.08
CA VAL A 55 -19.08 -3.72 1.86
C VAL A 55 -20.05 -2.55 1.72
N LYS A 56 -19.50 -1.34 1.65
CA LYS A 56 -20.23 -0.08 1.49
C LYS A 56 -20.36 0.31 0.02
N GLU A 57 -19.27 0.18 -0.73
CA GLU A 57 -19.21 0.58 -2.13
C GLU A 57 -18.29 -0.35 -2.92
N VAL A 58 -18.65 -0.59 -4.18
CA VAL A 58 -17.80 -1.25 -5.18
C VAL A 58 -17.81 -0.39 -6.43
N SER A 59 -16.63 0.12 -6.80
CA SER A 59 -16.41 0.85 -8.04
C SER A 59 -15.49 0.03 -8.93
N ALA A 60 -15.99 -0.46 -10.05
CA ALA A 60 -15.25 -1.28 -11.00
C ALA A 60 -14.98 -0.50 -12.29
N MET A 61 -13.74 -0.56 -12.77
CA MET A 61 -13.29 0.04 -14.03
C MET A 61 -12.39 -0.96 -14.77
N GLY A 62 -12.90 -1.53 -15.86
CA GLY A 62 -12.20 -2.57 -16.63
C GLY A 62 -11.85 -3.77 -15.75
N ASN A 63 -10.57 -4.12 -15.68
CA ASN A 63 -10.07 -5.26 -14.90
C ASN A 63 -9.69 -4.91 -13.45
N SER A 64 -10.04 -3.71 -12.98
CA SER A 64 -9.71 -3.23 -11.63
C SER A 64 -10.96 -2.79 -10.89
N ALA A 65 -10.97 -2.95 -9.57
CA ALA A 65 -12.05 -2.49 -8.72
C ALA A 65 -11.54 -1.95 -7.39
N THR A 66 -12.15 -0.88 -6.92
CA THR A 66 -11.96 -0.31 -5.60
C THR A 66 -13.18 -0.65 -4.75
N VAL A 67 -12.94 -1.20 -3.55
CA VAL A 67 -13.98 -1.59 -2.61
C VAL A 67 -13.81 -0.80 -1.32
N VAL A 68 -14.86 -0.10 -0.90
CA VAL A 68 -14.94 0.51 0.43
C VAL A 68 -15.70 -0.44 1.33
N ALA A 69 -15.09 -0.88 2.43
CA ALA A 69 -15.70 -1.79 3.39
C ALA A 69 -15.45 -1.35 4.84
N GLN A 70 -16.37 -1.69 5.72
CA GLN A 70 -16.19 -1.66 7.17
C GLN A 70 -15.82 -3.07 7.63
N VAL A 71 -14.80 -3.16 8.46
CA VAL A 71 -14.32 -4.42 9.06
C VAL A 71 -14.44 -4.30 10.58
N GLU A 72 -15.17 -5.23 11.19
CA GLU A 72 -15.34 -5.33 12.64
C GLU A 72 -14.41 -6.43 13.17
N THR A 73 -13.39 -6.06 13.96
CA THR A 73 -12.51 -7.02 14.63
C THR A 73 -12.07 -6.52 16.00
N ALA A 74 -11.52 -7.41 16.82
CA ALA A 74 -11.02 -7.11 18.14
C ALA A 74 -9.48 -6.97 18.13
N PHE A 75 -9.00 -6.05 18.95
CA PHE A 75 -7.58 -5.81 19.19
C PHE A 75 -7.30 -5.96 20.67
N ARG A 76 -6.16 -6.56 21.02
CA ARG A 76 -5.64 -6.58 22.39
C ARG A 76 -4.53 -5.56 22.50
N PHE A 77 -4.53 -4.86 23.62
CA PHE A 77 -3.56 -3.84 23.94
C PHE A 77 -2.80 -4.25 25.19
N ASP A 78 -1.49 -4.05 25.16
CA ASP A 78 -0.63 -4.18 26.33
C ASP A 78 0.07 -2.87 26.61
N LYS A 79 0.48 -2.68 27.86
CA LYS A 79 1.29 -1.55 28.28
C LYS A 79 2.77 -1.95 28.18
N GLY A 80 3.52 -1.27 27.32
CA GLY A 80 4.95 -1.49 27.14
C GLY A 80 5.75 -1.14 28.39
N GLY A 81 7.03 -1.54 28.41
CA GLY A 81 7.95 -1.23 29.51
C GLY A 81 8.21 0.28 29.72
N ASP A 82 7.93 1.09 28.70
CA ASP A 82 7.95 2.55 28.74
C ASP A 82 6.62 3.17 29.26
N GLY A 83 5.67 2.33 29.65
CA GLY A 83 4.35 2.73 30.12
C GLY A 83 3.37 3.13 29.02
N LYS A 84 3.70 2.98 27.74
CA LYS A 84 2.80 3.35 26.63
C LYS A 84 1.93 2.17 26.20
N TRP A 85 0.69 2.46 25.81
CA TRP A 85 -0.19 1.47 25.21
C TRP A 85 0.26 1.14 23.80
N ARG A 86 0.23 -0.15 23.44
CA ARG A 86 0.45 -0.64 22.08
C ARG A 86 -0.56 -1.73 21.74
N VAL A 87 -0.80 -1.95 20.46
CA VAL A 87 -1.56 -3.09 19.99
C VAL A 87 -0.64 -4.32 20.05
N ALA A 88 -0.99 -5.29 20.89
CA ALA A 88 -0.23 -6.53 21.02
C ALA A 88 -0.73 -7.59 20.03
N GLU A 89 -2.05 -7.76 19.93
CA GLU A 89 -2.64 -8.79 19.08
C GLU A 89 -3.85 -8.28 18.31
N ILE A 90 -4.06 -8.84 17.12
CA ILE A 90 -5.28 -8.67 16.31
C ILE A 90 -6.00 -10.01 16.18
N ARG A 91 -7.34 -9.99 16.33
CA ARG A 91 -8.15 -11.18 16.07
C ARG A 91 -8.32 -11.38 14.57
N THR A 92 -7.83 -12.50 14.06
CA THR A 92 -7.85 -12.82 12.63
C THR A 92 -8.82 -13.93 12.27
N GLY A 93 -9.47 -14.56 13.25
CA GLY A 93 -10.54 -15.52 13.00
C GLY A 93 -11.29 -15.91 14.26
N ASP A 94 -11.99 -17.04 14.22
CA ASP A 94 -12.69 -17.49 15.41
C ASP A 94 -11.69 -17.92 16.49
N ARG A 95 -11.60 -17.11 17.55
CA ARG A 95 -10.67 -17.24 18.69
C ARG A 95 -9.18 -17.22 18.32
N ARG A 96 -8.83 -16.94 17.07
CA ARG A 96 -7.45 -16.83 16.59
C ARG A 96 -6.94 -15.40 16.77
N TRP A 97 -5.88 -15.27 17.55
CA TRP A 97 -5.16 -14.02 17.80
C TRP A 97 -3.78 -14.12 17.17
N GLU A 98 -3.34 -13.05 16.52
CA GLU A 98 -2.01 -12.95 15.92
C GLU A 98 -1.25 -11.80 16.58
N ASP A 99 -0.01 -12.08 16.98
CA ASP A 99 0.90 -11.09 17.57
C ASP A 99 1.38 -10.11 16.50
N VAL A 100 1.12 -8.81 16.71
CA VAL A 100 1.37 -7.76 15.72
C VAL A 100 2.87 -7.56 15.49
N ASP A 101 3.69 -7.65 16.53
CA ASP A 101 5.14 -7.50 16.39
C ASP A 101 5.73 -8.60 15.51
N THR A 102 5.24 -9.84 15.67
CA THR A 102 5.68 -11.00 14.88
C THR A 102 5.30 -10.83 13.42
N LEU A 103 4.08 -10.36 13.13
CA LEU A 103 3.64 -10.06 11.77
C LEU A 103 4.51 -8.97 11.12
N VAL A 104 4.78 -7.88 11.85
CA VAL A 104 5.63 -6.78 11.35
C VAL A 104 7.07 -7.26 11.13
N LYS A 105 7.63 -8.06 12.05
CA LYS A 105 8.97 -8.64 11.89
C LYS A 105 9.06 -9.54 10.66
N ALA A 106 8.07 -10.41 10.44
CA ALA A 106 8.04 -11.28 9.26
C ALA A 106 7.94 -10.47 7.96
N LEU A 107 7.09 -9.43 7.94
CA LEU A 107 6.99 -8.52 6.79
C LEU A 107 8.31 -7.78 6.54
N ASN A 108 8.95 -7.26 7.58
CA ASN A 108 10.22 -6.55 7.47
C ASN A 108 11.37 -7.48 7.05
N ALA A 109 11.35 -8.76 7.42
CA ALA A 109 12.32 -9.74 6.94
C ALA A 109 12.23 -9.93 5.42
N GLU A 110 11.01 -10.08 4.89
CA GLU A 110 10.79 -10.20 3.44
C GLU A 110 11.18 -8.92 2.69
N LYS A 111 10.78 -7.75 3.23
CA LYS A 111 11.21 -6.45 2.69
C LYS A 111 12.73 -6.32 2.68
N SER A 112 13.40 -6.73 3.76
CA SER A 112 14.86 -6.68 3.85
C SER A 112 15.54 -7.63 2.87
N ALA A 113 14.97 -8.80 2.61
CA ALA A 113 15.47 -9.73 1.60
C ALA A 113 15.37 -9.13 0.20
N ARG A 114 14.22 -8.52 -0.13
CA ARG A 114 14.02 -7.81 -1.39
C ARG A 114 14.99 -6.64 -1.56
N ALA A 115 15.13 -5.81 -0.53
CA ALA A 115 16.02 -4.66 -0.56
C ALA A 115 17.48 -5.07 -0.80
N ARG A 116 17.95 -6.16 -0.18
CA ARG A 116 19.29 -6.71 -0.44
C ARG A 116 19.45 -7.17 -1.88
N ALA A 117 18.49 -7.91 -2.43
CA ALA A 117 18.54 -8.35 -3.82
C ALA A 117 18.57 -7.16 -4.80
N GLU A 118 17.82 -6.09 -4.50
CA GLU A 118 17.82 -4.86 -5.28
C GLU A 118 19.19 -4.14 -5.19
N LEU A 119 19.78 -4.02 -3.99
CA LEU A 119 21.13 -3.47 -3.79
C LEU A 119 22.20 -4.28 -4.53
N GLU A 120 22.15 -5.62 -4.47
CA GLU A 120 23.07 -6.51 -5.19
C GLU A 120 22.96 -6.35 -6.71
N SER A 121 21.74 -6.13 -7.23
CA SER A 121 21.53 -5.86 -8.65
C SER A 121 22.17 -4.53 -9.06
N ILE A 122 22.05 -3.49 -8.23
CA ILE A 122 22.68 -2.18 -8.47
C ILE A 122 24.21 -2.32 -8.39
N ALA A 123 24.73 -3.03 -7.39
CA ALA A 123 26.16 -3.31 -7.24
C ALA A 123 26.73 -4.01 -8.48
N THR A 124 26.02 -5.02 -9.00
CA THR A 124 26.41 -5.72 -10.24
C THR A 124 26.44 -4.79 -11.46
N ALA A 125 25.49 -3.85 -11.54
CA ALA A 125 25.45 -2.83 -12.58
C ALA A 125 26.62 -1.84 -12.44
N LEU A 126 26.95 -1.41 -11.22
CA LEU A 126 28.12 -0.57 -10.92
C LEU A 126 29.44 -1.24 -11.31
N GLU A 127 29.59 -2.53 -11.02
CA GLU A 127 30.78 -3.27 -11.46
C GLU A 127 30.89 -3.33 -12.98
N SER A 128 29.77 -3.49 -13.67
CA SER A 128 29.74 -3.51 -15.13
C SER A 128 30.07 -2.14 -15.72
N PHE A 129 29.52 -1.07 -15.14
CA PHE A 129 29.86 0.32 -15.47
C PHE A 129 31.35 0.57 -15.29
N ARG A 130 31.94 0.18 -14.15
CA ARG A 130 33.38 0.35 -13.89
C ARG A 130 34.26 -0.43 -14.84
N ARG A 131 33.90 -1.67 -15.19
CA ARG A 131 34.68 -2.46 -16.16
C ARG A 131 34.75 -1.80 -17.54
N GLU A 132 33.70 -1.09 -17.94
CA GLU A 132 33.65 -0.43 -19.24
C GLU A 132 34.20 1.00 -19.23
N ARG A 133 33.91 1.78 -18.18
CA ARG A 133 34.29 3.21 -18.07
C ARG A 133 35.58 3.45 -17.31
N GLY A 134 36.07 2.45 -16.57
CA GLY A 134 37.30 2.50 -15.77
C GLY A 134 37.11 3.00 -14.33
N SER A 135 35.97 3.59 -13.99
CA SER A 135 35.65 4.13 -12.66
C SER A 135 34.18 3.96 -12.31
N TYR A 136 33.81 4.09 -11.03
CA TYR A 136 32.40 4.22 -10.65
C TYR A 136 31.90 5.67 -10.87
N PRO A 137 30.57 5.90 -10.95
CA PRO A 137 30.01 7.25 -11.02
C PRO A 137 30.37 8.07 -9.77
N GLU A 138 31.10 9.17 -9.93
CA GLU A 138 31.41 10.08 -8.82
C GLU A 138 30.20 10.97 -8.50
N SER A 139 29.44 10.58 -7.49
CA SER A 139 28.22 11.30 -7.10
C SER A 139 27.79 10.93 -5.68
N LYS A 140 27.00 11.82 -5.06
CA LYS A 140 26.26 11.56 -3.82
C LYS A 140 24.74 11.50 -4.05
N SER A 141 24.33 11.29 -5.31
CA SER A 141 22.95 11.36 -5.74
C SER A 141 22.51 10.08 -6.42
N GLU A 142 21.43 9.50 -5.91
CA GLU A 142 20.72 8.36 -6.51
C GLU A 142 20.24 8.66 -7.93
N ALA A 143 19.75 9.88 -8.19
CA ALA A 143 19.32 10.26 -9.54
C ALA A 143 20.46 10.12 -10.55
N ALA A 144 21.65 10.61 -10.20
CA ALA A 144 22.84 10.48 -11.03
C ALA A 144 23.25 9.01 -11.22
N LEU A 145 23.10 8.18 -10.19
CA LEU A 145 23.34 6.74 -10.29
C LEU A 145 22.42 6.10 -11.34
N ILE A 146 21.12 6.36 -11.26
CA ILE A 146 20.13 5.74 -12.16
C ILE A 146 20.30 6.22 -13.60
N ASP A 147 20.60 7.51 -13.81
CA ASP A 147 20.82 8.06 -15.14
C ASP A 147 22.07 7.46 -15.83
N ASN A 148 23.06 7.01 -15.06
CA ASN A 148 24.26 6.34 -15.58
C ASN A 148 24.07 4.83 -15.79
N LEU A 149 23.24 4.18 -14.96
CA LEU A 149 23.06 2.73 -14.98
C LEU A 149 21.92 2.27 -15.90
N ASN A 150 20.85 3.04 -16.02
CA ASN A 150 19.67 2.67 -16.80
C ASN A 150 19.73 3.24 -18.23
N PRO A 151 19.33 2.49 -19.27
CA PRO A 151 18.91 1.08 -19.25
C PRO A 151 20.07 0.10 -19.45
N HIS A 152 21.29 0.59 -19.70
CA HIS A 152 22.37 -0.21 -20.27
C HIS A 152 22.92 -1.28 -19.31
N TYR A 153 23.05 -0.95 -18.02
CA TYR A 153 23.57 -1.86 -16.98
C TYR A 153 22.48 -2.37 -16.04
N LEU A 154 21.33 -1.68 -15.98
CA LEU A 154 20.19 -2.04 -15.14
C LEU A 154 18.88 -1.94 -15.93
N ALA A 155 18.25 -3.09 -16.18
CA ALA A 155 17.05 -3.19 -17.03
C ALA A 155 15.80 -2.51 -16.43
N ARG A 156 15.75 -2.37 -15.11
CA ARG A 156 14.65 -1.73 -14.38
C ARG A 156 15.19 -0.54 -13.58
N ALA A 157 14.47 0.57 -13.56
CA ALA A 157 14.76 1.67 -12.65
C ALA A 157 14.37 1.25 -11.21
N ILE A 158 15.38 1.01 -10.37
CA ILE A 158 15.23 0.75 -8.93
C ILE A 158 15.59 2.05 -8.23
N ARG A 159 14.59 2.74 -7.67
CA ARG A 159 14.78 4.08 -7.06
C ARG A 159 14.52 4.08 -5.55
N VAL A 160 13.39 3.48 -5.19
CA VAL A 160 12.93 3.41 -3.80
C VAL A 160 13.04 1.99 -3.29
N ASP A 161 13.35 1.87 -2.02
CA ASP A 161 13.38 0.61 -1.29
C ASP A 161 11.96 0.13 -0.90
N PRO A 162 11.82 -1.06 -0.31
CA PRO A 162 10.53 -1.61 0.11
C PRO A 162 9.80 -0.86 1.25
N TRP A 163 10.45 0.13 1.88
CA TRP A 163 9.85 1.07 2.83
C TRP A 163 9.56 2.43 2.19
N HIS A 164 9.69 2.52 0.86
CA HIS A 164 9.47 3.70 0.04
C HIS A 164 10.45 4.84 0.33
N GLN A 165 11.63 4.52 0.87
CA GLN A 165 12.72 5.47 1.01
C GLN A 165 13.62 5.42 -0.23
N PRO A 166 14.12 6.56 -0.73
CA PRO A 166 15.13 6.58 -1.78
C PRO A 166 16.36 5.76 -1.36
N TYR A 167 16.93 4.99 -2.28
CA TYR A 167 18.24 4.40 -2.04
C TYR A 167 19.32 5.50 -1.97
N GLU A 168 20.27 5.37 -1.06
CA GLU A 168 21.39 6.29 -0.97
C GLU A 168 22.60 5.73 -1.73
N TYR A 169 23.31 6.63 -2.42
CA TYR A 169 24.53 6.32 -3.14
C TYR A 169 25.59 7.38 -2.86
N GLU A 170 26.79 6.92 -2.49
CA GLU A 170 27.99 7.74 -2.43
C GLU A 170 29.13 7.01 -3.13
N GLY A 171 29.57 7.53 -4.27
CA GLY A 171 30.61 6.94 -5.10
C GLY A 171 31.79 7.88 -5.33
N THR A 172 32.98 7.28 -5.39
CA THR A 172 34.21 7.87 -5.89
C THR A 172 34.66 7.09 -7.13
N SER A 173 35.74 7.48 -7.80
CA SER A 173 36.27 6.71 -8.94
C SER A 173 36.64 5.27 -8.59
N ALA A 174 36.97 4.97 -7.33
CA ALA A 174 37.52 3.68 -6.91
C ALA A 174 36.63 2.90 -5.92
N SER A 175 35.68 3.55 -5.26
CA SER A 175 34.86 2.94 -4.20
C SER A 175 33.43 3.45 -4.25
N TYR A 176 32.50 2.71 -3.65
CA TYR A 176 31.13 3.18 -3.45
C TYR A 176 30.49 2.63 -2.19
N VAL A 177 29.44 3.32 -1.75
CA VAL A 177 28.51 2.89 -0.72
C VAL A 177 27.09 3.00 -1.27
N LEU A 178 26.34 1.91 -1.18
CA LEU A 178 24.90 1.83 -1.43
C LEU A 178 24.19 1.53 -0.11
N ARG A 179 23.08 2.21 0.15
CA ARG A 179 22.32 2.04 1.39
C ARG A 179 20.81 2.11 1.19
N SER A 180 20.08 1.29 1.94
CA SER A 180 18.65 1.47 2.24
C SER A 180 18.50 1.81 3.73
N ALA A 181 17.58 2.73 4.03
CA ALA A 181 17.28 3.20 5.39
C ALA A 181 16.54 2.17 6.24
N GLY A 182 16.13 1.04 5.66
CA GLY A 182 15.57 -0.08 6.41
C GLY A 182 14.20 0.19 7.04
N PRO A 183 13.76 -0.74 7.93
CA PRO A 183 12.49 -0.69 8.63
C PRO A 183 12.14 0.58 9.40
N ASP A 184 13.12 1.29 9.96
CA ASP A 184 12.87 2.47 10.78
C ASP A 184 12.78 3.78 9.97
N GLU A 185 13.01 3.67 8.65
CA GLU A 185 12.95 4.75 7.66
C GLU A 185 13.92 5.90 7.94
N LYS A 186 14.97 5.66 8.75
CA LYS A 186 15.96 6.67 9.12
C LYS A 186 17.34 6.23 8.68
N ALA A 187 17.97 7.06 7.85
CA ALA A 187 19.34 6.81 7.46
C ALA A 187 20.30 6.89 8.65
N ASN A 188 21.37 6.08 8.58
CA ASN A 188 22.47 5.98 9.54
C ASN A 188 22.05 5.37 10.88
N THR A 189 21.15 4.39 10.85
CA THR A 189 20.71 3.59 12.01
C THR A 189 21.22 2.15 11.91
N ALA A 190 20.90 1.34 12.91
CA ALA A 190 21.44 -0.02 13.01
C ALA A 190 20.75 -1.03 12.07
N ASP A 191 19.59 -0.69 11.53
CA ASP A 191 18.82 -1.51 10.60
C ASP A 191 19.07 -1.19 9.12
N ASP A 192 19.89 -0.17 8.84
CA ASP A 192 20.38 0.16 7.51
C ASP A 192 20.96 -1.08 6.81
N LEU A 193 20.61 -1.23 5.53
CA LEU A 193 21.16 -2.27 4.66
C LEU A 193 22.22 -1.63 3.77
N ILE A 194 23.48 -2.01 3.97
CA ILE A 194 24.63 -1.37 3.31
C ILE A 194 25.40 -2.39 2.47
N ILE A 195 25.71 -2.01 1.22
CA ILE A 195 26.70 -2.68 0.36
C ILE A 195 27.77 -1.66 -0.03
N SER A 196 29.04 -2.03 0.14
CA SER A 196 30.17 -1.17 -0.22
C SER A 196 31.28 -1.97 -0.88
N HIS A 197 32.03 -1.30 -1.75
CA HIS A 197 33.24 -1.81 -2.40
C HIS A 197 34.33 -0.73 -2.35
#